data_AF-A0A9N9NIZ5-F1
#
_entry.id   AF-A0A9N9NIZ5-F1
#
_cell.length_a   1.000
_cell.length_b   1.000
_cell.length_c   1.000
_cell.angle_alpha   90.00
_cell.angle_beta   90.00
_cell.angle_gamma   90.00
#
_symmetry.space_group_name_H-M   'P 1'
#
loop_
_entity.id
_entity.type
_entity.pdbx_description
1 polymer ?
#
loop_
_entity_poly.entity_id
_entity_poly.type
_entity_poly.pdbx_seq_one_letter_code
_entity_poly.pdbx_strand_id
1 'polypeptide(L)'
;MSRYRQRVKGDPLQKKLSEILSYGADAPRTSGAWNSFIEEDVISLQKLTASYYEIARANNMPVKSVLEQAEKDVKVKDPHLVHNAVMTFVNTHPESRKRNLRVPPLIHRAPNKVVSKRPGTIQGTIPITPGPQVPAKKTSPEDDL
;
A
#
# COMPACT_ATOMS: atom_id res chain seq x y z
N MET A 1 10.47 -12.11 10.47
CA MET A 1 9.22 -11.70 9.77
C MET A 1 8.73 -10.36 10.31
N SER A 2 8.19 -9.46 9.48
CA SER A 2 7.62 -8.18 9.95
C SER A 2 6.42 -8.41 10.89
N ARG A 3 6.35 -7.67 12.01
CA ARG A 3 5.24 -7.71 13.01
C ARG A 3 3.86 -7.47 12.38
N TYR A 4 3.79 -6.77 11.24
CA TYR A 4 2.55 -6.56 10.51
C TYR A 4 2.03 -7.86 9.86
N ARG A 5 2.92 -8.64 9.22
CA ARG A 5 2.55 -9.91 8.56
C ARG A 5 2.01 -10.95 9.53
N GLN A 6 2.46 -10.94 10.78
CA GLN A 6 1.93 -11.83 11.82
C GLN A 6 0.49 -11.49 12.20
N ARG A 7 0.12 -10.19 12.29
CA ARG A 7 -1.26 -9.77 12.62
C ARG A 7 -2.25 -10.09 11.51
N VAL A 8 -1.86 -9.86 10.25
CA VAL A 8 -2.70 -10.18 9.08
C VAL A 8 -3.06 -11.68 9.04
N LYS A 9 -2.18 -12.56 9.54
CA LYS A 9 -2.46 -14.01 9.58
C LYS A 9 -3.40 -14.43 10.72
N GLY A 10 -3.53 -13.63 11.79
CA GLY A 10 -4.26 -14.01 13.00
C GLY A 10 -5.68 -13.46 13.11
N ASP A 11 -5.98 -12.31 12.48
CA ASP A 11 -7.30 -11.66 12.57
C ASP A 11 -8.00 -11.61 11.19
N PRO A 12 -9.17 -12.26 11.01
CA PRO A 12 -9.88 -12.27 9.75
C PRO A 12 -10.33 -10.86 9.30
N LEU A 13 -10.64 -9.95 10.22
CA LEU A 13 -11.02 -8.58 9.86
C LEU A 13 -9.81 -7.77 9.40
N GLN A 14 -8.64 -7.98 10.02
CA GLN A 14 -7.39 -7.38 9.58
C GLN A 14 -6.98 -7.86 8.19
N LYS A 15 -7.18 -9.16 7.91
CA LYS A 15 -6.95 -9.74 6.58
C LYS A 15 -7.86 -9.10 5.54
N LYS A 16 -9.17 -9.05 5.81
CA LYS A 16 -10.17 -8.45 4.93
C LYS A 16 -9.90 -6.97 4.65
N LEU A 17 -9.57 -6.19 5.68
CA LEU A 17 -9.13 -4.80 5.53
C LEU A 17 -7.92 -4.68 4.58
N SER A 18 -6.96 -5.58 4.71
CA SER A 18 -5.74 -5.55 3.90
C SER A 18 -6.02 -5.92 2.44
N GLU A 19 -6.92 -6.87 2.19
CA GLU A 19 -7.38 -7.25 0.85
C GLU A 19 -8.11 -6.09 0.16
N ILE A 20 -9.05 -5.45 0.86
CA ILE A 20 -9.76 -4.27 0.36
C ILE A 20 -8.76 -3.19 -0.04
N LEU A 21 -7.82 -2.83 0.85
CA LEU A 21 -6.89 -1.73 0.61
C LEU A 21 -5.79 -2.02 -0.42
N SER A 22 -5.63 -3.29 -0.81
CA SER A 22 -4.69 -3.69 -1.87
C SER A 22 -5.38 -3.79 -3.24
N TYR A 23 -6.72 -3.86 -3.27
CA TYR A 23 -7.48 -4.01 -4.50
C TYR A 23 -7.31 -2.77 -5.40
N GLY A 24 -6.79 -2.94 -6.61
CA GLY A 24 -6.60 -1.82 -7.54
C GLY A 24 -5.63 -0.74 -7.05
N ALA A 25 -4.91 -0.95 -5.94
CA ALA A 25 -4.05 0.08 -5.34
C ALA A 25 -2.84 0.44 -6.23
N ASP A 26 -2.35 -0.53 -7.00
CA ASP A 26 -1.27 -0.39 -7.98
C ASP A 26 -1.77 0.02 -9.37
N ALA A 27 -3.07 0.12 -9.60
CA ALA A 27 -3.59 0.52 -10.89
C ALA A 27 -3.08 1.91 -11.28
N PRO A 28 -2.76 2.13 -12.59
CA PRO A 28 -2.45 3.45 -13.09
C PRO A 28 -3.65 4.36 -12.86
N ARG A 29 -3.36 5.60 -12.45
CA ARG A 29 -4.40 6.60 -12.14
C ARG A 29 -4.97 7.09 -13.47
N THR A 30 -6.23 6.81 -13.74
CA THR A 30 -6.93 7.23 -14.96
C THR A 30 -7.49 8.65 -14.81
N SER A 31 -7.81 9.31 -15.93
CA SER A 31 -8.58 10.55 -15.93
C SER A 31 -9.97 10.26 -15.33
N GLY A 32 -10.27 10.86 -14.18
CA GLY A 32 -11.49 10.59 -13.41
C GLY A 32 -11.30 9.74 -12.15
N ALA A 33 -10.06 9.32 -11.84
CA ALA A 33 -9.76 8.75 -10.54
C ALA A 33 -9.78 9.84 -9.45
N TRP A 34 -10.35 9.49 -8.30
CA TRP A 34 -10.54 10.31 -7.13
C TRP A 34 -9.27 11.06 -6.73
N ASN A 35 -9.45 12.33 -6.39
CA ASN A 35 -8.39 13.26 -6.04
C ASN A 35 -8.73 14.07 -4.79
N SER A 36 -7.81 14.11 -3.83
CA SER A 36 -7.94 14.88 -2.59
C SER A 36 -7.97 16.39 -2.78
N PHE A 37 -7.58 16.89 -3.96
CA PHE A 37 -7.51 18.32 -4.27
C PHE A 37 -8.71 18.83 -5.08
N ILE A 38 -9.63 17.94 -5.48
CA ILE A 38 -10.86 18.31 -6.19
C ILE A 38 -12.01 18.33 -5.17
N GLU A 39 -12.75 19.43 -5.11
CA GLU A 39 -13.78 19.63 -4.09
C GLU A 39 -14.90 18.58 -4.17
N GLU A 40 -15.38 18.30 -5.39
CA GLU A 40 -16.42 17.31 -5.63
C GLU A 40 -15.99 15.90 -5.17
N ASP A 41 -14.72 15.58 -5.39
CA ASP A 41 -14.13 14.32 -4.94
C ASP A 41 -14.05 14.24 -3.42
N VAL A 42 -13.68 15.33 -2.75
CA VAL A 42 -13.68 15.40 -1.27
C VAL A 42 -15.10 15.22 -0.72
N ILE A 43 -16.10 15.85 -1.34
CA ILE A 43 -17.52 15.69 -0.98
C ILE A 43 -17.94 14.22 -1.17
N SER A 44 -17.53 13.57 -2.26
CA SER A 44 -17.83 12.16 -2.50
C SER A 44 -17.23 11.25 -1.43
N LEU A 45 -16.00 11.54 -0.96
CA LEU A 45 -15.34 10.85 0.14
C LEU A 45 -16.10 11.02 1.46
N GLN A 46 -16.52 12.25 1.77
CA GLN A 46 -17.29 12.54 2.99
C GLN A 46 -18.62 11.77 2.99
N LYS A 47 -19.36 11.78 1.87
CA LYS A 47 -20.62 11.04 1.70
C LYS A 47 -20.42 9.54 1.88
N LEU A 48 -19.41 8.96 1.24
CA LEU A 48 -19.11 7.54 1.37
C LEU A 48 -18.73 7.17 2.81
N THR A 49 -17.89 7.98 3.45
CA THR A 49 -17.47 7.79 4.83
C THR A 49 -18.67 7.86 5.78
N ALA A 50 -19.55 8.85 5.60
CA ALA A 50 -20.78 8.99 6.39
C ALA A 50 -21.67 7.73 6.26
N SER A 51 -21.83 7.19 5.05
CA SER A 51 -22.59 5.95 4.83
C SER A 51 -22.01 4.76 5.61
N TYR A 52 -20.68 4.66 5.74
CA TYR A 52 -20.05 3.63 6.57
C TYR A 52 -20.32 3.82 8.07
N TYR A 53 -20.38 5.07 8.55
CA TYR A 53 -20.79 5.32 9.93
C TYR A 53 -22.25 4.99 10.19
N GLU A 54 -23.14 5.23 9.22
CA GLU A 54 -24.56 4.84 9.33
C GLU A 54 -24.69 3.32 9.41
N ILE A 55 -23.99 2.57 8.54
CA ILE A 55 -23.93 1.11 8.61
C ILE A 55 -23.39 0.65 9.97
N ALA A 56 -22.32 1.28 10.47
CA ALA A 56 -21.76 0.94 11.76
C ALA A 56 -22.77 1.16 12.91
N ARG A 57 -23.50 2.27 12.92
CA ARG A 57 -24.51 2.57 13.95
C ARG A 57 -25.69 1.59 13.91
N ALA A 58 -26.09 1.13 12.73
CA ALA A 58 -27.24 0.25 12.56
C ALA A 58 -26.96 -1.23 12.88
N ASN A 59 -25.70 -1.61 13.16
CA ASN A 59 -25.30 -3.01 13.28
C ASN A 59 -24.59 -3.31 14.61
N ASN A 60 -24.86 -4.49 15.18
CA ASN A 60 -24.17 -4.99 16.40
C ASN A 60 -22.68 -5.27 16.18
N MET A 61 -22.28 -5.53 14.93
CA MET A 61 -20.87 -5.76 14.53
C MET A 61 -20.41 -4.67 13.55
N PRO A 62 -20.20 -3.44 14.01
CA PRO A 62 -20.03 -2.26 13.15
C PRO A 62 -18.89 -2.42 12.15
N VAL A 63 -17.71 -2.82 12.62
CA VAL A 63 -16.52 -2.97 11.80
C VAL A 63 -16.70 -4.06 10.73
N LYS A 64 -17.31 -5.20 11.09
CA LYS A 64 -17.52 -6.29 10.16
C LYS A 64 -18.46 -5.87 9.02
N SER A 65 -19.59 -5.25 9.36
CA SER A 65 -20.58 -4.79 8.39
C SER A 65 -20.00 -3.73 7.45
N VAL A 66 -19.19 -2.80 7.96
CA VAL A 66 -18.51 -1.80 7.12
C VAL A 66 -17.51 -2.45 6.17
N LEU A 67 -16.68 -3.39 6.64
CA LEU A 67 -15.72 -4.08 5.77
C LEU A 67 -16.42 -4.95 4.71
N GLU A 68 -17.56 -5.55 5.03
CA GLU A 68 -18.39 -6.26 4.05
C GLU A 68 -18.96 -5.33 2.98
N GLN A 69 -19.43 -4.14 3.36
CA GLN A 69 -19.89 -3.17 2.37
C GLN A 69 -18.74 -2.61 1.53
N ALA A 70 -17.60 -2.31 2.16
CA ALA A 70 -16.42 -1.80 1.47
C ALA A 70 -15.86 -2.79 0.43
N GLU A 71 -15.92 -4.10 0.72
CA GLU A 71 -15.53 -5.14 -0.23
C GLU A 71 -16.42 -5.15 -1.49
N LYS A 72 -17.71 -4.83 -1.34
CA LYS A 72 -18.62 -4.69 -2.48
C LYS A 72 -18.34 -3.39 -3.23
N ASP A 73 -18.21 -2.30 -2.49
CA ASP A 73 -17.98 -0.97 -3.03
C ASP A 73 -16.69 -0.88 -3.85
N VAL A 74 -15.59 -1.50 -3.40
CA VAL A 74 -14.29 -1.43 -4.09
C VAL A 74 -14.32 -2.06 -5.49
N LYS A 75 -15.29 -2.92 -5.78
CA LYS A 75 -15.47 -3.57 -7.08
C LYS A 75 -16.32 -2.74 -8.06
N VAL A 76 -17.05 -1.75 -7.56
CA VAL A 76 -18.06 -1.00 -8.34
C VAL A 76 -17.73 0.50 -8.41
N LYS A 77 -17.11 1.04 -7.36
CA LYS A 77 -16.67 2.43 -7.24
C LYS A 77 -15.17 2.53 -7.49
N ASP A 78 -14.65 3.75 -7.56
CA ASP A 78 -13.21 3.97 -7.60
C ASP A 78 -12.53 3.36 -6.34
N PRO A 79 -11.57 2.42 -6.50
CA PRO A 79 -10.83 1.85 -5.40
C PRO A 79 -10.15 2.91 -4.51
N HIS A 80 -9.62 3.99 -5.09
CA HIS A 80 -8.94 5.05 -4.33
C HIS A 80 -9.89 5.80 -3.40
N LEU A 81 -11.12 6.08 -3.86
CA LEU A 81 -12.17 6.67 -3.03
C LEU A 81 -12.53 5.73 -1.86
N VAL A 82 -12.78 4.45 -2.17
CA VAL A 82 -13.14 3.44 -1.17
C VAL A 82 -12.02 3.23 -0.15
N HIS A 83 -10.76 3.15 -0.60
CA HIS A 83 -9.62 3.03 0.28
C HIS A 83 -9.54 4.17 1.28
N ASN A 84 -9.70 5.41 0.82
CA ASN A 84 -9.64 6.58 1.70
C ASN A 84 -10.81 6.60 2.69
N ALA A 85 -12.02 6.23 2.27
CA ALA A 85 -13.18 6.14 3.16
C ALA A 85 -12.97 5.09 4.26
N VAL A 86 -12.50 3.89 3.89
CA VAL A 86 -12.23 2.79 4.84
C VAL A 86 -11.09 3.13 5.79
N MET A 87 -9.98 3.69 5.27
CA MET A 87 -8.86 4.13 6.12
C MET A 87 -9.31 5.17 7.14
N THR A 88 -10.13 6.14 6.71
CA THR A 88 -10.71 7.15 7.60
C THR A 88 -11.50 6.48 8.70
N PHE A 89 -12.48 5.63 8.34
CA PHE A 89 -13.31 4.90 9.30
C PHE A 89 -12.48 4.07 10.29
N VAL A 90 -11.49 3.30 9.83
CA VAL A 90 -10.67 2.44 10.70
C VAL A 90 -9.85 3.25 11.70
N ASN A 91 -9.34 4.43 11.30
CA ASN A 91 -8.51 5.26 12.17
C ASN A 91 -9.32 5.99 13.26
N THR A 92 -10.61 6.25 13.01
CA THR A 92 -11.44 7.09 13.88
C THR A 92 -12.48 6.30 14.67
N HIS A 93 -13.03 5.21 14.14
CA HIS A 93 -14.11 4.48 14.79
C HIS A 93 -13.63 3.74 16.07
N PRO A 94 -14.32 3.89 17.23
CA PRO A 94 -13.86 3.32 18.50
C PRO A 94 -13.66 1.81 18.47
N GLU A 95 -14.58 1.06 17.84
CA GLU A 95 -14.48 -0.41 17.76
C GLU A 95 -13.27 -0.88 16.93
N SER A 96 -12.87 -0.11 15.91
CA SER A 96 -11.66 -0.41 15.13
C SER A 96 -10.41 -0.25 15.99
N ARG A 97 -10.38 0.78 16.85
CA ARG A 97 -9.29 1.02 17.81
C ARG A 97 -9.24 -0.05 18.90
N LYS A 98 -10.38 -0.42 19.50
CA LYS A 98 -10.47 -1.49 20.51
C LYS A 98 -9.93 -2.81 19.99
N ARG A 99 -10.22 -3.14 18.72
CA ARG A 99 -9.71 -4.35 18.04
C ARG A 99 -8.27 -4.23 17.55
N ASN A 100 -7.62 -3.07 17.70
CA ASN A 100 -6.27 -2.79 17.21
C ASN A 100 -6.11 -3.03 15.69
N LEU A 101 -7.16 -2.79 14.91
CA LEU A 101 -7.07 -2.84 13.44
C LEU A 101 -6.11 -1.75 12.96
N ARG A 102 -5.23 -2.12 12.03
CA ARG A 102 -4.23 -1.21 11.47
C ARG A 102 -4.34 -1.13 9.96
N VAL A 103 -4.30 0.10 9.46
CA VAL A 103 -4.11 0.35 8.03
C VAL A 103 -2.74 -0.23 7.61
N PRO A 104 -2.70 -1.09 6.58
CA PRO A 104 -1.47 -1.59 5.99
C PRO A 104 -0.56 -0.44 5.52
N PRO A 105 0.75 -0.49 5.80
CA PRO A 105 1.72 0.41 5.19
C PRO A 105 1.63 0.42 3.66
N LEU A 106 1.92 1.56 3.02
CA LEU A 106 1.84 1.72 1.56
C LEU A 106 2.64 0.66 0.79
N ILE A 107 3.84 0.29 1.26
CA ILE A 107 4.68 -0.75 0.67
C ILE A 107 4.00 -2.14 0.61
N HIS A 108 3.01 -2.40 1.47
CA HIS A 108 2.29 -3.66 1.50
C HIS A 108 1.00 -3.63 0.67
N ARG A 109 0.37 -2.46 0.53
CA ARG A 109 -0.87 -2.30 -0.25
C ARG A 109 -0.64 -1.94 -1.71
N ALA A 110 0.42 -1.21 -2.03
CA ALA A 110 0.77 -0.74 -3.37
C ALA A 110 2.29 -0.81 -3.60
N PRO A 111 2.88 -2.02 -3.64
CA PRO A 111 4.33 -2.20 -3.74
C PRO A 111 4.91 -1.51 -4.98
N ASN A 112 4.19 -1.51 -6.11
CA ASN A 112 4.66 -0.94 -7.36
C ASN A 112 4.69 0.60 -7.36
N LYS A 113 4.00 1.25 -6.40
CA LYS A 113 4.04 2.71 -6.20
C LYS A 113 5.19 3.19 -5.32
N VAL A 114 5.78 2.30 -4.51
CA VAL A 114 6.83 2.66 -3.54
C VAL A 114 8.20 2.21 -4.02
N VAL A 115 8.28 1.07 -4.70
CA VAL A 115 9.55 0.57 -5.22
C VAL A 115 9.82 1.26 -6.55
N SER A 116 10.81 2.15 -6.56
CA SER A 116 11.42 2.66 -7.79
C SER A 116 11.78 1.48 -8.69
N LYS A 117 11.18 1.42 -9.87
CA LYS A 117 11.68 0.62 -10.98
C LYS A 117 13.01 1.24 -11.39
N ARG A 118 14.10 0.95 -10.67
CA ARG A 118 15.43 1.35 -11.13
C ARG A 118 15.58 0.80 -12.55
N PRO A 119 15.83 1.64 -13.56
CA PRO A 119 16.24 1.14 -14.85
C PRO A 119 17.56 0.38 -14.61
N GLY A 120 17.54 -0.95 -14.76
CA GLY A 120 18.75 -1.77 -14.68
C GLY A 120 18.90 -2.74 -13.51
N THR A 121 17.88 -3.00 -12.68
CA THR A 121 17.91 -4.25 -11.88
C THR A 121 17.38 -5.40 -12.72
N ILE A 122 18.25 -5.90 -13.59
CA ILE A 122 18.14 -7.27 -14.08
C ILE A 122 18.06 -8.16 -12.84
N GLN A 123 17.01 -8.96 -12.71
CA GLN A 123 17.09 -10.17 -11.89
C GLN A 123 18.14 -11.07 -12.54
N GLY A 124 19.40 -10.85 -12.19
CA GLY A 124 20.57 -11.45 -12.84
C GLY A 124 21.70 -10.44 -12.91
N THR A 125 22.68 -10.63 -12.03
CA THR A 125 24.06 -10.14 -12.17
C THR A 125 24.21 -8.63 -12.44
N ILE A 126 24.54 -7.88 -11.38
CA ILE A 126 25.01 -6.49 -11.47
C ILE A 126 26.18 -6.45 -12.49
N PRO A 127 26.09 -5.77 -13.65
CA PRO A 127 27.28 -5.50 -14.42
C PRO A 127 28.03 -4.40 -13.67
N ILE A 128 29.08 -4.81 -12.97
CA ILE A 128 30.09 -3.90 -12.44
C ILE A 128 30.66 -3.18 -13.65
N THR A 129 30.34 -1.90 -13.81
CA THR A 129 30.98 -1.04 -14.80
C THR A 129 32.49 -1.11 -14.56
N PRO A 130 33.33 -1.47 -15.54
CA PRO A 130 34.77 -1.52 -15.31
C PRO A 130 35.24 -0.08 -15.06
N GLY A 131 35.61 0.21 -13.82
CA GLY A 131 36.33 1.43 -13.48
C GLY A 131 37.64 1.51 -14.25
N PRO A 132 38.21 2.71 -14.43
CA PRO A 132 39.43 2.90 -15.20
C PRO A 132 40.56 2.06 -14.60
N GLN A 133 41.15 1.17 -15.41
CA GLN A 133 42.30 0.37 -14.98
C GLN A 133 43.51 1.29 -14.81
N VAL A 134 44.01 1.38 -13.59
CA VAL A 134 45.30 1.98 -13.29
C VAL A 134 46.38 1.01 -13.80
N PRO A 135 47.32 1.42 -14.66
CA PRO A 135 48.35 0.51 -15.15
C PRO A 135 49.24 0.06 -13.98
N ALA A 136 49.39 -1.26 -13.84
CA ALA A 136 50.26 -1.87 -12.84
C ALA A 136 51.72 -1.46 -13.10
N LYS A 137 52.37 -0.97 -12.03
CA LYS A 137 53.79 -0.63 -11.98
C LYS A 137 54.62 -1.88 -12.33
N LYS A 138 55.31 -1.86 -13.46
CA LYS A 138 56.34 -2.85 -13.79
C LYS A 138 57.50 -2.67 -12.81
N THR A 139 57.69 -3.62 -11.91
CA THR A 139 59.00 -3.86 -11.28
C THR A 139 59.80 -4.75 -12.23
N SER A 140 60.79 -4.16 -12.89
CA SER A 140 61.83 -4.86 -13.63
C SER A 140 62.82 -5.49 -12.62
N PRO A 141 63.24 -6.76 -12.80
CA PRO A 141 64.38 -7.31 -12.09
C PRO A 141 65.64 -7.05 -12.91
N GLU A 142 66.44 -6.07 -12.49
CA GLU A 142 67.86 -6.00 -12.83
C GLU A 142 68.60 -6.09 -11.50
N ASP A 143 69.23 -7.22 -11.24
CA ASP A 143 70.40 -7.41 -10.38
C ASP A 143 70.70 -8.92 -10.31
N ASP A 144 71.41 -9.41 -11.33
CA ASP A 144 72.30 -10.57 -11.27
C ASP A 144 73.27 -10.46 -12.46
N LEU A 145 74.34 -9.66 -12.25
CA LEU A 145 75.73 -9.89 -12.70
C LEU A 145 76.65 -8.77 -12.20
#